data_AF-A0A642V5W0-F1
#
_entry.id   AF-A0A642V5W0-F1
#
_cell.length_a   1.000
_cell.length_b   1.000
_cell.length_c   1.000
_cell.angle_alpha   90.00
_cell.angle_beta   90.00
_cell.angle_gamma   90.00
#
_symmetry.space_group_name_H-M   'P 1'
#
loop_
_entity.id
_entity.type
_entity.pdbx_description
1 polymer ?
#
loop_
_entity_poly.entity_id
_entity_poly.type
_entity_poly.pdbx_seq_one_letter_code
_entity_poly.pdbx_strand_id
1 'polypeptide(L)'
;MSKPAGWGEAQSRINFNLSYFSTNYAILFALLSVYSLLTNLLLLFVIIFVVLGVAGISALGGQDLDLRFTTISTSSLYTFLFIVAVPLGIFASPLSTILWLIGASGVSILGHAALMDKPIENAFAEEQV
;
A
#
# COMPACT_ATOMS: atom_id res chain seq x y z
N MET A 1 -16.47 -2.53 -23.59
CA MET A 1 -15.26 -1.71 -23.40
C MET A 1 -15.08 -0.89 -24.66
N SER A 2 -15.47 0.37 -24.58
CA SER A 2 -15.34 1.34 -25.67
C SER A 2 -14.47 2.50 -25.22
N LYS A 3 -13.81 3.16 -26.17
CA LYS A 3 -13.11 4.41 -25.89
C LYS A 3 -14.16 5.49 -25.58
N PRO A 4 -14.05 6.24 -24.47
CA PRO A 4 -14.98 7.32 -24.17
C PRO A 4 -14.92 8.40 -25.26
N ALA A 5 -16.08 8.95 -25.63
CA ALA A 5 -16.23 9.97 -26.65
C ALA A 5 -15.60 11.31 -26.23
N GLY A 6 -15.42 11.54 -24.93
CA GLY A 6 -14.74 12.72 -24.38
C GLY A 6 -14.50 12.66 -22.87
N TRP A 7 -13.91 13.73 -22.33
CA TRP A 7 -13.54 13.83 -20.91
C TRP A 7 -14.74 13.74 -19.96
N GLY A 8 -15.87 14.36 -20.31
CA GLY A 8 -17.10 14.30 -19.49
C GLY A 8 -17.65 12.89 -19.36
N GLU A 9 -17.63 12.11 -20.44
CA GLU A 9 -18.06 10.71 -20.41
C GLU A 9 -17.08 9.84 -19.60
N ALA A 10 -15.77 10.03 -19.79
CA ALA A 10 -14.76 9.32 -19.03
C ALA A 10 -14.93 9.56 -17.52
N GLN A 11 -15.14 10.81 -17.10
CA GLN A 11 -15.37 11.15 -15.69
C GLN A 11 -16.67 10.52 -15.15
N SER A 12 -17.74 10.52 -15.93
CA SER A 12 -19.01 9.88 -15.56
C SER A 12 -18.87 8.37 -15.38
N ARG A 13 -18.14 7.71 -16.29
CA ARG A 13 -17.80 6.28 -16.20
C ARG A 13 -16.93 5.98 -14.99
N ILE A 14 -15.90 6.78 -14.74
CA ILE A 14 -15.00 6.61 -13.58
C ILE A 14 -15.81 6.67 -12.28
N ASN A 15 -16.61 7.71 -12.08
CA ASN A 15 -17.38 7.89 -10.85
C ASN A 15 -18.36 6.74 -10.59
N PHE A 16 -19.04 6.28 -11.64
CA PHE A 16 -19.95 5.13 -11.55
C PHE A 16 -19.18 3.84 -11.24
N ASN A 17 -18.16 3.52 -12.04
CA ASN A 17 -17.44 2.25 -11.97
C ASN A 17 -16.59 2.12 -10.70
N LEU A 18 -16.06 3.22 -10.15
CA LEU A 18 -15.36 3.24 -8.85
C LEU A 18 -16.25 2.73 -7.72
N SER A 19 -17.53 3.14 -7.71
CA SER A 19 -18.49 2.66 -6.72
C SER A 19 -18.91 1.22 -7.01
N TYR A 20 -19.30 0.94 -8.26
CA TYR A 20 -19.83 -0.36 -8.68
C TYR A 20 -18.82 -1.51 -8.50
N PHE A 21 -17.53 -1.29 -8.82
CA PHE A 21 -16.46 -2.29 -8.70
C PHE A 21 -15.54 -2.08 -7.50
N SER A 22 -15.99 -1.33 -6.48
CA SER A 22 -15.19 -0.97 -5.30
C SER A 22 -14.47 -2.14 -4.63
N THR A 23 -15.15 -3.27 -4.45
CA THR A 23 -14.55 -4.49 -3.86
C THR A 23 -13.45 -5.08 -4.74
N ASN A 24 -13.65 -5.12 -6.06
CA ASN A 24 -12.64 -5.63 -6.99
C ASN A 24 -11.39 -4.75 -6.98
N TYR A 25 -11.58 -3.42 -6.91
CA TYR A 25 -10.47 -2.48 -6.82
C TYR A 25 -9.74 -2.56 -5.48
N ALA A 26 -10.46 -2.79 -4.38
CA ALA A 26 -9.85 -3.02 -3.07
C ALA A 26 -8.99 -4.30 -3.07
N ILE A 27 -9.50 -5.40 -3.64
CA ILE A 27 -8.75 -6.65 -3.78
C ILE A 27 -7.52 -6.44 -4.66
N LEU A 28 -7.66 -5.78 -5.81
CA LEU A 28 -6.54 -5.50 -6.71
C LEU A 28 -5.46 -4.67 -6.01
N PHE A 29 -5.84 -3.63 -5.29
CA PHE A 29 -4.90 -2.80 -4.52
C PHE A 29 -4.20 -3.61 -3.43
N ALA A 30 -4.92 -4.48 -2.71
CA ALA A 30 -4.34 -5.36 -1.69
C ALA A 30 -3.33 -6.34 -2.31
N LEU A 31 -3.67 -6.97 -3.45
CA LEU A 31 -2.76 -7.87 -4.16
C LEU A 31 -1.51 -7.15 -4.67
N LEU A 32 -1.66 -5.95 -5.26
CA LEU A 32 -0.52 -5.14 -5.69
C LEU A 32 0.35 -4.69 -4.50
N SER A 33 -0.26 -4.40 -3.35
CA SER A 33 0.46 -4.07 -2.12
C SER A 33 1.32 -5.26 -1.66
N VAL A 34 0.73 -6.45 -1.58
CA VAL A 34 1.46 -7.68 -1.25
C VAL A 34 2.58 -7.95 -2.27
N TYR A 35 2.27 -7.86 -3.57
CA TYR A 35 3.24 -8.03 -4.63
C TYR A 35 4.43 -7.06 -4.50
N SER A 36 4.17 -5.78 -4.24
CA SER A 36 5.22 -4.77 -4.09
C SER A 36 6.20 -5.10 -2.96
N LEU A 37 5.69 -5.62 -1.83
CA LEU A 37 6.51 -6.08 -0.72
C LEU A 37 7.28 -7.36 -1.06
N LEU A 38 6.66 -8.32 -1.74
CA LEU A 38 7.33 -9.57 -2.14
C LEU A 38 8.44 -9.33 -3.17
N THR A 39 8.27 -8.36 -4.07
CA THR A 39 9.32 -7.97 -5.02
C THR A 39 10.43 -7.12 -4.39
N ASN A 40 10.15 -6.50 -3.25
CA ASN A 40 11.12 -5.73 -2.48
C ASN A 40 11.36 -6.38 -1.11
N LEU A 41 12.03 -7.53 -1.13
CA LEU A 41 12.32 -8.32 0.07
C LEU A 41 13.12 -7.54 1.11
N LEU A 42 13.97 -6.58 0.68
CA LEU A 42 14.72 -5.72 1.60
C LEU A 42 13.78 -4.79 2.37
N LEU A 43 12.82 -4.15 1.69
CA LEU A 43 11.80 -3.33 2.36
C LEU A 43 10.95 -4.16 3.32
N LEU A 44 10.52 -5.35 2.89
CA LEU A 44 9.78 -6.28 3.75
C LEU A 44 10.58 -6.64 4.99
N PHE A 45 11.87 -6.97 4.83
CA PHE A 45 12.78 -7.24 5.93
C PHE A 45 12.90 -6.05 6.89
N VAL A 46 13.09 -4.83 6.37
CA VAL A 46 13.21 -3.62 7.21
C VAL A 46 11.93 -3.38 8.01
N ILE A 47 10.75 -3.55 7.40
CA ILE A 47 9.46 -3.44 8.09
C ILE A 47 9.38 -4.46 9.23
N ILE A 48 9.65 -5.74 8.94
CA ILE A 48 9.62 -6.81 9.95
C ILE A 48 10.64 -6.54 11.07
N PHE A 49 11.87 -6.17 10.71
CA PHE A 49 12.95 -5.87 11.66
C PHE A 49 12.56 -4.73 12.61
N VAL A 50 11.99 -3.65 12.08
CA VAL A 50 11.53 -2.52 12.91
C VAL A 50 10.35 -2.91 13.78
N VAL A 51 9.32 -3.57 13.23
CA VAL A 51 8.13 -3.97 13.99
C VAL A 51 8.49 -4.94 15.11
N LEU A 52 9.25 -5.99 14.81
CA LEU A 52 9.70 -6.95 15.81
C LEU A 52 10.70 -6.34 16.80
N GLY A 53 11.57 -5.44 16.34
CA GLY A 53 12.51 -4.73 17.20
C GLY A 53 11.80 -3.85 18.21
N VAL A 54 10.85 -3.02 17.77
CA VAL A 54 10.04 -2.18 18.65
C VAL A 54 9.16 -3.03 19.58
N ALA A 55 8.52 -4.08 19.07
CA ALA A 55 7.70 -4.98 19.89
C ALA A 55 8.54 -5.69 20.95
N GLY A 56 9.74 -6.16 20.58
CA GLY A 56 10.68 -6.80 21.50
C GLY A 56 11.18 -5.85 22.60
N ILE A 57 11.52 -4.61 22.25
CA ILE A 57 11.92 -3.61 23.26
C ILE A 57 10.73 -3.23 24.15
N SER A 58 9.53 -3.09 23.57
CA SER A 58 8.30 -2.76 24.32
C SER A 58 7.94 -3.86 25.33
N ALA A 59 8.21 -5.12 24.98
CA ALA A 59 7.98 -6.26 25.87
C ALA A 59 8.87 -6.25 27.13
N LEU A 60 9.95 -5.46 27.16
CA LEU A 60 10.77 -5.29 28.36
C LEU A 60 10.09 -4.42 29.44
N GLY A 61 8.97 -3.75 29.11
CA GLY A 61 8.18 -3.00 30.10
C GLY A 61 8.95 -1.86 30.76
N GLY A 62 9.91 -1.27 30.05
CA GLY A 62 10.77 -0.19 30.57
C GLY A 62 11.97 -0.67 31.40
N GLN A 63 12.15 -1.98 31.55
CA GLN A 63 13.36 -2.54 32.16
C GLN A 63 14.48 -2.62 31.13
N ASP A 64 15.72 -2.49 31.60
CA ASP A 64 16.89 -2.76 30.78
C ASP A 64 16.99 -4.26 30.47
N LEU A 65 17.53 -4.59 29.31
CA LEU A 65 17.74 -5.97 28.90
C LEU A 65 18.89 -6.56 29.72
N ASP A 66 18.55 -7.31 30.77
CA ASP A 66 19.52 -8.03 31.58
C ASP A 66 19.90 -9.35 30.89
N LEU A 67 21.02 -9.32 30.18
CA LEU A 67 21.70 -10.54 29.78
C LEU A 67 22.55 -10.95 30.97
N ARG A 68 22.59 -12.24 31.30
CA ARG A 68 23.34 -12.82 32.46
C ARG A 68 24.78 -12.29 32.66
N PHE A 69 25.39 -11.73 31.61
CA PHE A 69 26.74 -11.18 31.60
C PHE A 69 26.81 -9.65 31.39
N THR A 70 25.72 -8.98 30.99
CA THR A 70 25.67 -7.54 30.74
C THR A 70 24.23 -7.00 30.70
N THR A 71 24.01 -5.81 31.24
CA THR A 71 22.74 -5.08 31.11
C THR A 71 22.82 -4.09 29.96
N ILE A 72 21.88 -4.18 29.01
CA ILE A 72 21.79 -3.25 27.87
C ILE A 72 20.58 -2.34 28.07
N SER A 73 20.81 -1.04 28.07
CA SER A 73 19.72 -0.08 28.23
C SER A 73 18.75 -0.10 27.05
N THR A 74 17.46 0.13 27.33
CA THR A 74 16.43 0.24 26.28
C THR A 74 16.74 1.35 25.27
N SER A 75 17.32 2.47 25.73
CA SER A 75 17.80 3.57 24.88
C SER A 75 18.88 3.13 23.89
N SER A 76 19.82 2.28 24.33
CA SER A 76 20.85 1.70 23.45
C SER A 76 20.24 0.75 22.42
N LEU A 77 19.22 -0.03 22.79
CA LEU A 77 18.51 -0.92 21.86
C LEU A 77 17.76 -0.13 20.77
N TYR A 78 17.06 0.94 21.13
CA TYR A 78 16.42 1.83 20.16
C TYR A 78 17.44 2.53 19.26
N THR A 79 18.58 2.94 19.81
CA THR A 79 19.68 3.55 19.05
C THR A 79 20.26 2.57 18.05
N PHE A 80 20.52 1.32 18.46
CA PHE A 80 20.96 0.26 17.56
C PHE A 80 19.94 -0.02 16.46
N LEU A 81 18.66 -0.14 16.84
CA LEU A 81 17.56 -0.34 15.89
C LEU A 81 17.53 0.78 14.84
N PHE A 82 17.67 2.03 15.27
CA PHE A 82 17.68 3.19 14.38
C PHE A 82 18.91 3.21 13.44
N ILE A 83 20.11 2.99 13.99
CA ILE A 83 21.36 3.00 13.22
C ILE A 83 21.36 1.91 12.13
N VAL A 84 20.71 0.77 12.38
CA VAL A 84 20.60 -0.31 11.39
C VAL A 84 19.42 -0.06 10.44
N ALA A 85 18.26 0.32 10.96
CA ALA A 85 17.04 0.45 10.16
C ALA A 85 17.10 1.62 9.18
N VAL A 86 17.73 2.75 9.54
CA VAL A 86 17.76 3.94 8.67
C VAL A 86 18.55 3.71 7.38
N PRO A 87 19.82 3.25 7.41
CA PRO A 87 20.56 2.93 6.20
C PRO A 87 19.84 1.88 5.36
N LEU A 88 19.39 0.79 5.98
CA LEU A 88 18.66 -0.26 5.25
C LEU A 88 17.36 0.26 4.65
N GLY A 89 16.65 1.16 5.34
CA GLY A 89 15.44 1.81 4.84
C GLY A 89 15.71 2.69 3.63
N ILE A 90 16.85 3.40 3.58
CA ILE A 90 17.26 4.16 2.40
C ILE A 90 17.52 3.21 1.23
N PHE A 91 18.28 2.13 1.43
CA PHE A 91 18.55 1.13 0.38
C PHE A 91 17.29 0.42 -0.11
N ALA A 92 16.36 0.14 0.81
CA ALA A 92 15.06 -0.46 0.50
C ALA A 92 14.18 0.43 -0.39
N SER A 93 14.50 1.72 -0.55
CA SER A 93 13.80 2.63 -1.46
C SER A 93 12.26 2.62 -1.30
N PRO A 94 11.72 2.87 -0.08
CA PRO A 94 10.29 2.83 0.19
C PRO A 94 9.49 3.78 -0.69
N LEU A 95 10.03 4.97 -0.99
CA LEU A 95 9.38 5.94 -1.87
C LEU A 95 9.16 5.39 -3.27
N SER A 96 10.15 4.69 -3.84
CA SER A 96 10.00 4.05 -5.15
C SER A 96 8.89 3.00 -5.13
N THR A 97 8.83 2.20 -4.07
CA THR A 97 7.80 1.16 -3.90
C THR A 97 6.40 1.76 -3.79
N ILE A 98 6.24 2.83 -3.02
CA ILE A 98 4.95 3.55 -2.86
C ILE A 98 4.53 4.20 -4.18
N LEU A 99 5.44 4.89 -4.86
CA LEU A 99 5.14 5.52 -6.15
C LEU A 99 4.77 4.48 -7.21
N TRP A 100 5.46 3.34 -7.22
CA TRP A 100 5.12 2.21 -8.08
C TRP A 100 3.72 1.68 -7.77
N LEU A 101 3.39 1.47 -6.49
CA LEU A 101 2.08 0.99 -6.06
C LEU A 101 0.97 1.95 -6.48
N ILE A 102 1.12 3.25 -6.21
CA ILE A 102 0.16 4.30 -6.60
C ILE A 102 -0.01 4.32 -8.12
N GLY A 103 1.08 4.28 -8.88
CA GLY A 103 1.05 4.29 -10.33
C GLY A 103 0.36 3.05 -10.91
N ALA A 104 0.77 1.86 -10.46
CA ALA A 104 0.20 0.60 -10.92
C ALA A 104 -1.28 0.47 -10.58
N SER A 105 -1.69 0.81 -9.35
CA SER A 105 -3.10 0.80 -8.97
C SER A 105 -3.89 1.88 -9.68
N GLY A 106 -3.32 3.09 -9.82
CA GLY A 106 -3.98 4.22 -10.47
C GLY A 106 -4.28 3.92 -11.95
N VAL A 107 -3.28 3.45 -12.70
CA VAL A 107 -3.46 3.08 -14.11
C VAL A 107 -4.44 1.93 -14.27
N SER A 108 -4.34 0.90 -13.43
CA SER A 108 -5.22 -0.28 -13.55
C SER A 108 -6.67 0.04 -13.18
N ILE A 109 -6.88 0.72 -12.05
CA ILE A 109 -8.22 1.04 -11.54
C ILE A 109 -8.88 2.13 -12.38
N LEU A 110 -8.23 3.27 -12.58
CA LEU A 110 -8.81 4.38 -13.34
C LEU A 110 -8.90 4.05 -14.83
N GLY A 111 -7.93 3.31 -15.38
CA GLY A 111 -7.99 2.82 -16.75
C GLY A 111 -9.18 1.89 -16.97
N HIS A 112 -9.37 0.90 -16.10
CA HIS A 112 -10.56 0.04 -16.15
C HIS A 112 -11.85 0.84 -15.99
N ALA A 113 -11.91 1.74 -15.01
CA ALA A 113 -13.10 2.53 -14.71
C ALA A 113 -13.48 3.51 -15.85
N ALA A 114 -12.51 4.03 -16.61
CA ALA A 114 -12.76 4.92 -17.74
C ALA A 114 -13.21 4.18 -19.02
N LEU A 115 -12.69 2.97 -19.24
CA LEU A 115 -12.94 2.18 -20.46
C LEU A 115 -14.17 1.27 -20.35
N MET A 116 -14.59 0.95 -19.12
CA MET A 116 -15.77 0.13 -18.88
C MET A 116 -17.04 0.97 -19.07
N ASP A 117 -17.92 0.47 -19.94
CA ASP A 117 -19.21 1.10 -20.22
C ASP A 117 -20.15 0.91 -19.02
N LYS A 118 -21.02 1.89 -18.75
CA LYS A 118 -22.06 1.72 -17.73
C LYS A 118 -23.03 0.62 -18.19
N PRO A 119 -23.59 -0.20 -17.28
CA PRO A 119 -24.60 -1.20 -17.63
C PRO A 119 -25.78 -0.57 -18.37
N ILE A 120 -26.29 -1.27 -19.38
CA ILE A 120 -27.35 -0.82 -20.28
C ILE A 120 -28.65 -0.51 -19.53
N GLU A 121 -28.94 -1.23 -18.44
CA GLU A 121 -30.11 -0.97 -17.59
C GLU A 121 -30.10 0.46 -17.00
N ASN A 122 -28.92 1.04 -16.75
CA ASN A 122 -28.80 2.41 -16.28
C ASN A 122 -28.86 3.45 -17.42
N ALA A 123 -28.54 3.06 -18.65
CA ALA A 123 -28.69 3.93 -19.82
C ALA A 123 -30.17 4.16 -20.15
N PHE A 124 -31.02 3.13 -20.00
CA PHE A 124 -32.46 3.26 -20.17
C PHE A 124 -33.16 4.03 -19.05
N ALA A 125 -32.61 3.97 -17.82
CA ALA A 125 -33.15 4.73 -16.69
C ALA A 125 -32.90 6.25 -16.81
N GLU A 126 -31.81 6.68 -17.46
CA GLU A 126 -31.54 8.10 -17.75
C GLU A 126 -32.37 8.65 -18.93
N GLU A 127 -32.79 7.80 -19.89
CA GLU A 127 -33.64 8.21 -21.03
C GLU A 127 -35.15 8.32 -20.70
N GLN A 128 -35.59 7.77 -19.57
CA GLN A 128 -37.00 7.78 -19.15
C GLN A 128 -37.36 8.94 -18.21
N VAL A 129 -36.48 9.92 -18.00
CA VAL A 129 -36.67 11.09 -17.12
C VAL A 129 -36.57 12.40 -17.89
#